data_AF-A0A8J3K8N1-F1
#
_entry.id   AF-A0A8J3K8N1-F1
#
_cell.length_a   1.000
_cell.length_b   1.000
_cell.length_c   1.000
_cell.angle_alpha   90.00
_cell.angle_beta   90.00
_cell.angle_gamma   90.00
#
_symmetry.space_group_name_H-M   'P 1'
#
loop_
_entity.id
_entity.type
_entity.pdbx_description
1 polymer ?
#
loop_
_entity_poly.entity_id
_entity_poly.type
_entity_poly.pdbx_seq_one_letter_code
_entity_poly.pdbx_strand_id
1 'polypeptide(L)'
;MRGLRVDARRISDGELTAMLRLTDWRPRLSAAWLIGLDRRTRFRQTLGELLLAGELAHAGKGYAFALTRFAEPRDAAILVAFLERHLPAGPAYDQGYVLDALVHLDALLGTDHAARILDPAAPWWRPGLAAEPSGFGDRFGKVSALAEETAPKAGRGDGVRVTPP
;
A
#
# COMPACT_ATOMS: atom_id res chain seq x y z
N MET A 1 2.80 2.01 -17.58
CA MET A 1 2.91 2.65 -16.24
C MET A 1 2.96 4.18 -16.27
N ARG A 2 3.62 4.83 -17.26
CA ARG A 2 3.71 6.31 -17.31
C ARG A 2 2.34 7.03 -17.37
N GLY A 3 1.38 6.50 -18.12
CA GLY A 3 0.00 7.02 -18.19
C GLY A 3 -0.71 7.02 -16.84
N LEU A 4 -0.69 5.90 -16.12
CA LEU A 4 -1.38 5.77 -14.82
C LEU A 4 -0.86 6.73 -13.74
N ARG A 5 0.44 7.06 -13.73
CA ARG A 5 0.99 8.09 -12.82
C ARG A 5 0.56 9.50 -13.21
N VAL A 6 0.44 9.78 -14.51
CA VAL A 6 -0.08 11.07 -14.98
C VAL A 6 -1.54 11.20 -14.56
N ASP A 7 -2.34 10.15 -14.75
CA ASP A 7 -3.74 10.12 -14.31
C ASP A 7 -3.84 10.26 -12.78
N ALA A 8 -2.96 9.57 -12.04
CA ALA A 8 -2.86 9.68 -10.58
C ALA A 8 -2.52 11.10 -10.11
N ARG A 9 -1.79 11.91 -10.89
CA ARG A 9 -1.52 13.32 -10.57
C ARG A 9 -2.64 14.27 -11.01
N ARG A 10 -3.41 13.91 -12.04
CA ARG A 10 -4.49 14.74 -12.59
C ARG A 10 -5.79 14.61 -11.82
N ILE A 11 -6.09 13.42 -11.31
CA ILE A 11 -7.30 13.20 -10.52
C ILE A 11 -7.24 14.00 -9.21
N SER A 12 -8.33 14.69 -8.88
CA SER A 12 -8.45 15.48 -7.66
C SER A 12 -8.71 14.62 -6.43
N ASP A 13 -8.51 15.19 -5.25
CA ASP A 13 -8.85 14.52 -4.00
C ASP A 13 -10.35 14.36 -3.80
N GLY A 14 -11.15 15.29 -4.34
CA GLY A 14 -12.61 15.18 -4.33
C GLY A 14 -13.08 13.96 -5.11
N GLU A 15 -12.51 13.73 -6.29
CA GLU A 15 -12.82 12.55 -7.11
C GLU A 15 -12.37 11.26 -6.44
N LEU A 16 -11.16 11.22 -5.88
CA LEU A 16 -10.69 10.05 -5.12
C LEU A 16 -11.57 9.76 -3.90
N THR A 17 -12.00 10.81 -3.18
CA THR A 17 -12.92 10.68 -2.05
C THR A 17 -14.27 10.14 -2.49
N ALA A 18 -14.81 10.62 -3.61
CA ALA A 18 -16.07 10.13 -4.16
C ALA A 18 -15.96 8.65 -4.55
N MET A 19 -14.86 8.25 -5.22
CA MET A 19 -14.61 6.85 -5.58
C MET A 19 -14.53 5.93 -4.36
N LEU A 20 -13.88 6.37 -3.27
CA LEU A 20 -13.77 5.61 -2.03
C LEU A 20 -15.12 5.42 -1.30
N ARG A 21 -16.15 6.22 -1.62
CA ARG A 21 -17.49 6.11 -1.03
C ARG A 21 -18.45 5.20 -1.79
N LEU A 22 -18.13 4.85 -3.05
CA LEU A 22 -18.98 3.99 -3.88
C LEU A 22 -19.09 2.58 -3.28
N THR A 23 -20.20 1.88 -3.47
CA THR A 23 -20.42 0.53 -2.90
C THR A 23 -19.65 -0.56 -3.65
N ASP A 24 -19.27 -0.34 -4.91
CA ASP A 24 -18.50 -1.30 -5.71
C ASP A 24 -17.01 -1.27 -5.34
N TRP A 25 -16.37 -2.45 -5.31
CA TRP A 25 -14.96 -2.58 -4.93
C TRP A 25 -13.98 -2.06 -6.01
N ARG A 26 -14.36 -2.05 -7.29
CA ARG A 26 -13.48 -1.63 -8.39
C ARG A 26 -13.10 -0.16 -8.33
N PRO A 27 -14.03 0.81 -8.15
CA PRO A 27 -13.64 2.21 -8.01
C PRO A 27 -12.80 2.44 -6.75
N ARG A 28 -13.10 1.76 -5.65
CA ARG A 28 -12.29 1.88 -4.42
C ARG A 28 -10.88 1.33 -4.60
N LEU A 29 -10.74 0.18 -5.25
CA LEU A 29 -9.44 -0.38 -5.61
C LEU A 29 -8.67 0.60 -6.49
N SER A 30 -9.28 1.10 -7.57
CA SER A 30 -8.64 2.07 -8.47
C SER A 30 -8.19 3.34 -7.73
N ALA A 31 -9.06 3.91 -6.88
CA ALA A 31 -8.72 5.08 -6.08
C ALA A 31 -7.51 4.82 -5.17
N ALA A 32 -7.49 3.68 -4.48
CA ALA A 32 -6.39 3.30 -3.60
C ALA A 32 -5.06 3.16 -4.35
N TRP A 33 -5.08 2.58 -5.56
CA TRP A 33 -3.89 2.52 -6.42
C TRP A 33 -3.39 3.90 -6.82
N LEU A 34 -4.27 4.80 -7.25
CA LEU A 34 -3.91 6.17 -7.63
C LEU A 34 -3.35 6.94 -6.43
N ILE A 35 -3.96 6.80 -5.25
CA ILE A 35 -3.48 7.37 -3.98
C ILE A 35 -2.07 6.89 -3.64
N GLY A 36 -1.81 5.57 -3.72
CA GLY A 36 -0.49 5.00 -3.43
C GLY A 36 0.59 5.35 -4.44
N LEU A 37 0.22 5.47 -5.73
CA LEU A 37 1.16 5.86 -6.80
C LEU A 37 1.68 7.29 -6.65
N ASP A 38 0.81 8.20 -6.18
CA ASP A 38 1.12 9.60 -5.92
C ASP A 38 1.45 9.89 -4.43
N ARG A 39 1.51 8.84 -3.60
CA ARG A 39 1.81 8.90 -2.16
C ARG A 39 0.98 9.96 -1.40
N ARG A 40 -0.33 10.04 -1.65
CA ARG A 40 -1.23 11.02 -1.02
C ARG A 40 -1.56 10.64 0.43
N THR A 41 -0.60 10.84 1.34
CA THR A 41 -0.64 10.43 2.75
C THR A 41 -1.82 10.97 3.56
N ARG A 42 -2.46 12.07 3.11
CA ARG A 42 -3.71 12.60 3.70
C ARG A 42 -4.89 11.61 3.69
N PHE A 43 -4.88 10.63 2.78
CA PHE A 43 -5.91 9.59 2.72
C PHE A 43 -5.66 8.43 3.70
N ARG A 44 -4.54 8.42 4.42
CA ARG A 44 -4.17 7.32 5.31
C ARG A 44 -5.27 6.93 6.27
N GLN A 45 -5.87 7.92 6.95
CA GLN A 45 -6.92 7.64 7.93
C GLN A 45 -8.10 6.94 7.25
N THR A 46 -8.62 7.49 6.15
CA THR A 46 -9.72 6.91 5.39
C THR A 46 -9.39 5.50 4.87
N LEU A 47 -8.19 5.30 4.34
CA LEU A 47 -7.75 3.97 3.86
C LEU A 47 -7.66 2.96 5.01
N GLY A 48 -7.17 3.38 6.17
CA GLY A 48 -7.09 2.53 7.36
C GLY A 48 -8.46 2.15 7.89
N GLU A 49 -9.39 3.10 8.00
CA GLU A 49 -10.78 2.85 8.41
C GLU A 49 -11.46 1.87 7.45
N LEU A 50 -11.33 2.08 6.13
CA LEU A 50 -11.89 1.20 5.11
C LEU A 50 -11.28 -0.20 5.13
N LEU A 51 -9.96 -0.31 5.35
CA LEU A 51 -9.28 -1.58 5.48
C LEU A 51 -9.78 -2.33 6.72
N LEU A 52 -9.80 -1.66 7.87
CA LEU A 52 -10.23 -2.26 9.14
C LEU A 52 -11.69 -2.71 9.13
N ALA A 53 -12.56 -2.01 8.40
CA ALA A 53 -13.95 -2.41 8.21
C ALA A 53 -14.06 -3.77 7.50
N GLY A 54 -13.17 -4.07 6.55
CA GLY A 54 -13.11 -5.37 5.87
C GLY A 54 -14.35 -5.72 5.04
N GLU A 55 -15.19 -4.73 4.69
CA GLU A 55 -16.52 -4.95 4.10
C GLU A 55 -16.53 -5.33 2.62
N LEU A 56 -15.45 -5.04 1.88
CA LEU A 56 -15.39 -5.23 0.43
C LEU A 56 -14.18 -6.07 0.04
N ALA A 57 -14.45 -7.32 -0.32
CA ALA A 57 -13.45 -8.21 -0.91
C ALA A 57 -12.76 -7.54 -2.10
N HIS A 58 -11.44 -7.72 -2.20
CA HIS A 58 -10.55 -7.17 -3.24
C HIS A 58 -10.22 -5.69 -3.13
N ALA A 59 -10.97 -4.88 -2.37
CA ALA A 59 -10.58 -3.49 -2.15
C ALA A 59 -9.41 -3.40 -1.16
N GLY A 60 -9.33 -4.34 -0.21
CA GLY A 60 -8.30 -4.39 0.83
C GLY A 60 -6.86 -4.39 0.29
N LYS A 61 -6.60 -5.13 -0.80
CA LYS A 61 -5.27 -5.12 -1.45
C LYS A 61 -4.84 -3.74 -1.96
N GLY A 62 -5.79 -2.90 -2.39
CA GLY A 62 -5.51 -1.54 -2.82
C GLY A 62 -5.16 -0.62 -1.65
N TYR A 63 -5.88 -0.75 -0.54
CA TYR A 63 -5.60 0.03 0.66
C TYR A 63 -4.25 -0.35 1.26
N ALA A 64 -3.96 -1.66 1.34
CA ALA A 64 -2.67 -2.17 1.79
C ALA A 64 -1.52 -1.68 0.90
N PHE A 65 -1.73 -1.66 -0.42
CA PHE A 65 -0.78 -1.06 -1.37
C PHE A 65 -0.47 0.40 -1.02
N ALA A 66 -1.49 1.23 -0.85
CA ALA A 66 -1.33 2.65 -0.59
C ALA A 66 -0.62 2.92 0.75
N LEU A 67 -1.02 2.22 1.81
CA LEU A 67 -0.40 2.34 3.13
C LEU A 67 1.08 1.96 3.11
N THR A 68 1.42 0.85 2.44
CA THR A 68 2.82 0.42 2.28
C THR A 68 3.65 1.44 1.50
N ARG A 69 3.03 2.10 0.50
CA ARG A 69 3.67 3.17 -0.28
C ARG A 69 3.92 4.46 0.49
N PHE A 70 3.18 4.69 1.57
CA PHE A 70 3.43 5.82 2.45
C PHE A 70 4.67 5.58 3.33
N ALA A 71 4.98 4.32 3.63
CA ALA A 71 6.22 3.88 4.27
C ALA A 71 6.52 4.59 5.60
N GLU A 72 5.54 4.67 6.50
CA GLU A 72 5.72 5.17 7.86
C GLU A 72 5.31 4.13 8.91
N PRO A 73 5.82 4.19 10.17
CA PRO A 73 5.47 3.23 11.23
C PRO A 73 3.96 3.10 11.50
N ARG A 74 3.21 4.21 11.34
CA ARG A 74 1.75 4.20 11.48
C ARG A 74 1.03 3.38 10.42
N ASP A 75 1.63 3.23 9.24
CA ASP A 75 1.08 2.40 8.17
C ASP A 75 1.20 0.91 8.55
N ALA A 76 2.34 0.51 9.12
CA ALA A 76 2.54 -0.84 9.65
C ALA A 76 1.53 -1.17 10.75
N ALA A 77 1.30 -0.24 11.68
CA ALA A 77 0.31 -0.40 12.75
C ALA A 77 -1.10 -0.66 12.21
N ILE A 78 -1.50 -0.02 11.11
CA ILE A 78 -2.81 -0.24 10.47
C ILE A 78 -2.90 -1.65 9.85
N LEU A 79 -1.88 -2.08 9.10
CA LEU A 79 -1.85 -3.40 8.46
C LEU A 79 -1.88 -4.51 9.53
N VAL A 80 -1.11 -4.33 10.59
CA VAL A 80 -1.06 -5.21 11.75
C VAL A 80 -2.43 -5.32 12.43
N ALA A 81 -3.08 -4.19 12.72
CA ALA A 81 -4.40 -4.18 13.35
C ALA A 81 -5.46 -4.88 12.48
N PHE A 82 -5.38 -4.75 11.15
CA PHE A 82 -6.23 -5.51 10.24
C PHE A 82 -6.00 -7.02 10.37
N LEU A 83 -4.74 -7.46 10.33
CA LEU A 83 -4.40 -8.88 10.40
C LEU A 83 -4.85 -9.50 11.72
N GLU A 84 -4.58 -8.86 12.85
CA GLU A 84 -5.03 -9.34 14.16
C GLU A 84 -6.55 -9.43 14.28
N ARG A 85 -7.28 -8.46 13.70
CA ARG A 85 -8.73 -8.44 13.73
C ARG A 85 -9.36 -9.52 12.86
N HIS A 86 -8.80 -9.75 11.68
CA HIS A 86 -9.47 -10.54 10.65
C HIS A 86 -8.95 -11.97 10.53
N LEU A 87 -7.68 -12.24 10.86
CA LEU A 87 -7.12 -13.60 10.78
C LEU A 87 -7.87 -14.67 11.62
N PRO A 88 -8.39 -14.36 12.82
CA PRO A 88 -9.16 -15.32 13.61
C PRO A 88 -10.46 -15.80 12.96
N ALA A 89 -11.07 -14.99 12.08
CA ALA A 89 -12.34 -15.31 11.44
C ALA A 89 -12.24 -16.34 10.28
N GLY A 90 -11.03 -16.83 9.97
CA GLY A 90 -10.76 -17.75 8.87
C GLY A 90 -10.24 -17.04 7.60
N PRO A 91 -9.93 -17.78 6.52
CA PRO A 91 -9.33 -17.21 5.32
C PRO A 91 -10.29 -16.27 4.59
N ALA A 92 -9.98 -14.98 4.60
CA ALA A 92 -10.64 -13.96 3.80
C ALA A 92 -9.74 -13.54 2.62
N TYR A 93 -10.35 -13.05 1.54
CA TYR A 93 -9.68 -12.72 0.28
C TYR A 93 -8.46 -11.80 0.39
N ASP A 94 -8.42 -10.87 1.37
CA ASP A 94 -7.41 -9.82 1.42
C ASP A 94 -6.29 -10.07 2.46
N GLN A 95 -6.41 -11.04 3.37
CA GLN A 95 -5.44 -11.26 4.46
C GLN A 95 -4.02 -11.55 3.97
N GLY A 96 -3.87 -12.44 2.97
CA GLY A 96 -2.57 -12.74 2.39
C GLY A 96 -1.92 -11.52 1.73
N TYR A 97 -2.73 -10.66 1.07
CA TYR A 97 -2.25 -9.42 0.48
C TYR A 97 -1.77 -8.41 1.53
N VAL A 98 -2.50 -8.29 2.65
CA VAL A 98 -2.11 -7.39 3.74
C VAL A 98 -0.85 -7.91 4.45
N LEU A 99 -0.71 -9.22 4.61
CA LEU A 99 0.48 -9.84 5.18
C LEU A 99 1.71 -9.62 4.29
N ASP A 100 1.60 -9.84 2.98
CA ASP A 100 2.68 -9.56 2.01
C ASP A 100 3.08 -8.07 2.05
N ALA A 101 2.10 -7.18 2.19
CA ALA A 101 2.33 -5.74 2.29
C ALA A 101 3.08 -5.38 3.59
N LEU A 102 2.72 -6.01 4.71
CA LEU A 102 3.40 -5.83 6.00
C LEU A 102 4.85 -6.33 5.95
N VAL A 103 5.10 -7.52 5.40
CA VAL A 103 6.46 -8.08 5.22
C VAL A 103 7.32 -7.13 4.37
N HIS A 104 6.75 -6.58 3.29
CA HIS A 104 7.47 -5.61 2.48
C HIS A 104 7.75 -4.30 3.23
N LEU A 105 6.76 -3.80 3.98
CA LEU A 105 6.92 -2.59 4.78
C LEU A 105 7.98 -2.76 5.87
N ASP A 106 8.02 -3.92 6.52
CA ASP A 106 9.06 -4.30 7.48
C ASP A 106 10.46 -4.23 6.87
N ALA A 107 10.63 -4.76 5.67
CA ALA A 107 11.90 -4.66 4.94
C ALA A 107 12.27 -3.20 4.59
N LEU A 108 11.29 -2.35 4.26
CA LEU A 108 11.53 -0.93 3.98
C LEU A 108 11.91 -0.12 5.24
N LEU A 109 11.33 -0.45 6.38
CA LEU A 109 11.51 0.28 7.64
C LEU A 109 12.60 -0.32 8.54
N GLY A 110 13.10 -1.51 8.22
CA GLY A 110 14.00 -2.26 9.11
C GLY A 110 13.31 -2.73 10.38
N THR A 111 12.00 -3.03 10.29
CA THR A 111 11.18 -3.54 11.41
C THR A 111 10.85 -5.02 11.20
N ASP A 112 10.20 -5.65 12.18
CA ASP A 112 9.82 -7.06 12.14
C ASP A 112 8.42 -7.29 12.75
N HIS A 113 7.46 -6.49 12.31
CA HIS A 113 6.07 -6.60 12.77
C HIS A 113 5.40 -7.90 12.29
N ALA A 114 5.78 -8.42 11.12
CA ALA A 114 5.23 -9.64 10.56
C ALA A 114 5.60 -10.90 11.37
N ALA A 115 6.74 -10.93 12.06
CA ALA A 115 7.16 -12.08 12.87
C ALA A 115 6.08 -12.52 13.87
N ARG A 116 5.45 -11.58 14.57
CA ARG A 116 4.38 -11.89 15.55
C ARG A 116 3.09 -12.41 14.91
N ILE A 117 2.84 -12.05 13.65
CA ILE A 117 1.68 -12.52 12.88
C ILE A 117 1.93 -13.95 12.39
N LEU A 118 3.18 -14.25 12.04
CA LEU A 118 3.64 -15.53 11.51
C LEU A 118 4.03 -16.54 12.59
N ASP A 119 4.07 -16.13 13.86
CA ASP A 119 4.41 -16.98 15.00
C ASP A 119 3.48 -18.21 15.07
N PRO A 120 4.02 -19.44 15.03
CA PRO A 120 3.25 -20.67 15.24
C PRO A 120 2.47 -20.72 16.56
N ALA A 121 2.85 -19.95 17.57
CA ALA A 121 2.13 -19.82 18.83
C ALA A 121 0.95 -18.83 18.77
N ALA A 122 0.78 -18.08 17.67
CA ALA A 122 -0.29 -17.11 17.54
C ALA A 122 -1.67 -17.79 17.42
N PRO A 123 -2.74 -17.24 18.03
CA PRO A 123 -4.06 -17.88 18.05
C PRO A 123 -4.70 -18.10 16.67
N TRP A 124 -4.27 -17.34 15.66
CA TRP A 124 -4.76 -17.41 14.29
C TRP A 124 -3.87 -18.23 13.35
N TRP A 125 -2.75 -18.76 13.86
CA TRP A 125 -1.77 -19.46 13.04
C TRP A 125 -2.40 -20.69 12.40
N ARG A 126 -2.03 -20.93 11.14
CA ARG A 126 -2.44 -22.10 10.37
C ARG A 126 -1.39 -22.41 9.31
N PRO A 127 -1.18 -23.69 8.94
CA PRO A 127 -0.36 -24.05 7.79
C PRO A 127 -0.80 -23.28 6.55
N GLY A 128 0.15 -22.75 5.79
CA GLY A 128 -0.13 -21.98 4.59
C GLY A 128 -0.40 -20.49 4.79
N LEU A 129 -0.44 -19.99 6.04
CA LEU A 129 -0.60 -18.55 6.31
C LEU A 129 0.48 -17.68 5.61
N ALA A 130 1.71 -18.21 5.51
CA ALA A 130 2.82 -17.61 4.75
C ALA A 130 3.02 -18.24 3.36
N ALA A 131 2.37 -19.37 3.06
CA ALA A 131 2.72 -20.23 1.93
C ALA A 131 1.75 -20.11 0.74
N GLU A 132 0.75 -19.25 0.81
CA GLU A 132 0.04 -18.77 -0.38
C GLU A 132 0.72 -17.48 -0.84
N PRO A 133 1.82 -17.55 -1.62
CA PRO A 133 2.37 -16.36 -2.23
C PRO A 133 1.26 -15.81 -3.11
N SER A 134 0.65 -14.71 -2.68
CA SER A 134 -0.35 -14.04 -3.49
C SER A 134 0.27 -13.47 -4.78
N GLY A 135 1.58 -13.67 -4.99
CA GLY A 135 2.43 -13.05 -6.00
C GLY A 135 2.50 -11.53 -5.82
N PHE A 136 1.91 -11.00 -4.75
CA PHE A 136 1.75 -9.58 -4.54
C PHE A 136 3.03 -8.94 -4.03
N GLY A 137 3.80 -9.55 -3.13
CA GLY A 137 5.12 -9.01 -2.75
C GLY A 137 6.02 -8.75 -3.97
N ASP A 138 6.13 -9.74 -4.86
CA ASP A 138 6.88 -9.63 -6.13
C ASP A 138 6.29 -8.60 -7.10
N ARG A 139 4.96 -8.57 -7.26
CA ARG A 139 4.28 -7.58 -8.12
C ARG A 139 4.32 -6.17 -7.54
N PHE A 140 4.25 -6.04 -6.22
CA PHE A 140 4.36 -4.80 -5.45
C PHE A 140 5.76 -4.23 -5.64
N GLY A 141 6.81 -5.03 -5.45
CA GLY A 141 8.19 -4.62 -5.70
C GLY A 141 8.37 -4.08 -7.13
N LYS A 142 7.83 -4.78 -8.13
CA LYS A 142 7.87 -4.35 -9.54
C LYS A 142 7.09 -3.04 -9.78
N VAL A 143 5.88 -2.90 -9.23
CA VAL A 143 5.04 -1.70 -9.36
C VAL A 143 5.69 -0.49 -8.67
N SER A 144 6.22 -0.70 -7.46
CA SER A 144 6.91 0.32 -6.68
C SER A 144 8.20 0.76 -7.36
N ALA A 145 9.01 -0.17 -7.88
CA ALA A 145 10.22 0.15 -8.64
C ALA A 145 9.90 0.97 -9.91
N LEU A 146 8.91 0.55 -10.70
CA LEU A 146 8.45 1.29 -11.88
C LEU A 146 7.86 2.67 -11.54
N ALA A 147 7.30 2.82 -10.33
CA ALA A 147 6.86 4.10 -9.81
C ALA A 147 8.05 5.02 -9.47
N GLU A 148 9.12 4.51 -8.85
CA GLU A 148 10.31 5.32 -8.53
C GLU A 148 11.15 5.70 -9.75
N GLU A 149 11.33 4.79 -10.72
CA GLU A 149 12.24 4.94 -11.87
C GLU A 149 11.83 6.06 -12.86
N THR A 150 10.61 6.58 -12.73
CA THR A 150 10.07 7.66 -13.58
C THR A 150 9.93 9.00 -12.85
N ALA A 151 10.41 9.11 -11.60
CA ALA A 151 10.58 10.41 -10.96
C ALA A 151 11.70 11.18 -11.68
N PRO A 152 11.48 12.43 -12.13
CA PRO A 152 12.56 13.22 -12.71
C PRO A 152 13.68 13.32 -11.67
N LYS A 153 14.90 12.88 -12.03
CA LYS A 153 16.10 13.15 -11.24
C LYS A 153 16.13 14.65 -10.98
N ALA A 154 16.09 15.06 -9.71
CA ALA A 154 16.30 16.45 -9.35
C ALA A 154 17.58 16.92 -10.04
N GLY A 155 17.44 17.94 -10.89
CA GLY A 155 18.51 18.44 -11.74
C GLY A 155 19.72 18.75 -10.88
N ARG A 156 20.83 18.08 -11.19
CA ARG A 156 22.16 18.52 -10.76
C ARG A 156 22.34 19.88 -11.42
N GLY A 157 22.26 20.95 -10.62
CA GLY A 157 22.40 22.31 -11.11
C GLY A 157 23.75 22.47 -11.81
N ASP A 158 23.70 22.67 -13.13
CA ASP A 158 24.85 23.15 -13.88
C ASP A 158 25.10 24.59 -13.48
N GLY A 159 26.15 24.79 -12.69
CA GLY A 159 26.67 26.10 -12.35
C GLY A 159 27.24 26.76 -13.60
N VAL A 160 26.45 27.61 -14.24
CA VAL A 160 26.95 28.61 -15.19
C VAL A 160 27.83 29.59 -14.40
N ARG A 161 29.15 29.51 -14.59
CA ARG A 161 30.06 30.61 -14.23
C ARG A 161 29.97 31.67 -15.31
N VAL A 162 29.32 32.79 -14.99
CA VAL A 162 29.46 34.04 -15.73
C VAL A 162 30.69 34.76 -15.17
N THR A 163 31.69 35.01 -16.01
CA THR A 163 32.81 35.93 -15.73
C THR A 163 32.43 37.36 -16.09
N PRO A 164 32.64 38.36 -15.22
CA PRO A 164 32.53 39.77 -15.56
C PRO A 164 33.94 40.41 -15.75
N PRO A 165 34.02 41.69 -16.18
CA PRO A 165 34.88 42.18 -17.26
C PRO A 165 36.36 42.38 -16.93
#